data_AF-A0A7X5SD73-F1
#
_entry.id   AF-A0A7X5SD73-F1
#
_cell.length_a   1.000
_cell.length_b   1.000
_cell.length_c   1.000
_cell.angle_alpha   90.00
_cell.angle_beta   90.00
_cell.angle_gamma   90.00
#
_symmetry.space_group_name_H-M   'P 1'
#
loop_
_entity.id
_entity.type
_entity.pdbx_description
1 polymer ?
#
loop_
_entity_poly.entity_id
_entity_poly.type
_entity_poly.pdbx_seq_one_letter_code
_entity_poly.pdbx_strand_id
1 'polypeptide(L)' 'MWPWFTANFDRIVQRSGSFDGGGLPALGASGGCSVEEADRLDAFFKPRLATLSGADRGMAQTGETIRLCAALKQAQT' A
#
# COMPACT_ATOMS: atom_id res chain seq x y z
N MET A 1 9.45 8.68 -0.53
CA MET A 1 8.64 8.06 0.55
C MET A 1 8.88 6.56 0.67
N TRP A 2 8.75 5.78 -0.42
CA TRP A 2 8.83 4.30 -0.38
C TRP A 2 10.06 3.68 0.33
N PRO A 3 11.31 4.11 0.08
CA PRO A 3 12.47 3.54 0.77
C PRO A 3 12.44 3.75 2.29
N TRP A 4 11.97 4.92 2.74
CA TRP A 4 11.81 5.22 4.16
C TRP A 4 10.71 4.36 4.78
N PHE A 5 9.56 4.22 4.10
CA PHE A 5 8.44 3.42 4.59
C PHE A 5 8.86 1.96 4.80
N THR A 6 9.47 1.35 3.79
CA THR A 6 9.92 -0.05 3.87
C THR A 6 11.03 -0.26 4.89
N ALA A 7 11.97 0.68 5.03
CA ALA A 7 13.02 0.64 6.06
C ALA A 7 12.51 0.80 7.50
N ASN A 8 11.31 1.37 7.68
CA ASN A 8 10.71 1.61 9.00
C ASN A 8 9.44 0.80 9.26
N PHE A 9 9.09 -0.12 8.35
CA PHE A 9 7.81 -0.82 8.36
C PHE A 9 7.50 -1.49 9.71
N ASP A 10 8.44 -2.25 10.25
CA ASP A 10 8.23 -2.95 11.52
C ASP A 10 8.01 -1.98 12.69
N ARG A 11 8.72 -0.84 12.71
CA ARG A 11 8.52 0.21 13.72
C ARG A 11 7.15 0.87 13.60
N ILE A 12 6.67 1.06 12.37
CA ILE A 12 5.33 1.59 12.11
C ILE A 12 4.29 0.59 12.64
N VAL A 13 4.38 -0.69 12.26
CA VAL A 13 3.46 -1.74 12.73
C VAL A 13 3.43 -1.82 14.25
N GLN A 14 4.59 -1.81 14.91
CA GLN A 14 4.69 -1.84 16.38
C GLN A 14 3.99 -0.65 17.04
N ARG A 15 4.02 0.53 16.43
CA ARG A 15 3.42 1.76 16.99
C ARG A 15 1.94 1.92 16.64
N SER A 16 1.52 1.44 15.48
CA SER A 16 0.14 1.51 14.98
C SER A 16 -0.80 0.52 15.68
N GLY A 17 -0.27 -0.59 16.20
CA GLY A 17 -1.08 -1.59 16.90
C GLY A 17 -2.02 -2.37 15.97
N SER A 18 -2.81 -3.29 16.55
CA SER A 18 -3.54 -4.33 15.81
C SER A 18 -4.71 -3.83 14.95
N PHE A 19 -5.12 -2.57 15.05
CA PHE A 19 -6.32 -2.05 14.38
C PHE A 19 -6.02 -1.21 13.13
N ASP A 20 -4.75 -0.82 12.94
CA ASP A 20 -4.34 0.13 11.91
C ASP A 20 -3.78 -0.55 10.64
N GLY A 21 -3.78 -1.89 10.59
CA GLY A 21 -3.23 -2.66 9.47
C GLY A 21 -3.83 -2.27 8.11
N GLY A 22 -5.11 -1.87 8.09
CA GLY A 22 -5.79 -1.40 6.88
C GLY A 22 -5.27 -0.08 6.31
N GLY A 23 -4.66 0.78 7.13
CA GLY A 23 -4.10 2.06 6.68
C GLY A 23 -2.67 1.96 6.14
N LEU A 24 -1.94 0.89 6.47
CA LEU A 24 -0.53 0.74 6.12
C LEU A 24 -0.28 0.71 4.60
N PRO A 25 -1.08 0.02 3.77
CA PRO A 25 -0.89 0.06 2.33
C PRO A 25 -1.01 1.47 1.75
N ALA A 26 -1.99 2.25 2.20
CA ALA A 26 -2.19 3.63 1.77
C ALA A 26 -1.00 4.54 2.15
N LEU A 27 -0.44 4.36 3.34
CA LEU A 27 0.75 5.09 3.78
C LEU A 27 1.98 4.75 2.91
N GLY A 28 2.16 3.46 2.57
CA GLY A 28 3.23 3.01 1.69
C GLY A 28 3.08 3.48 0.24
N ALA A 29 1.84 3.52 -0.26
CA ALA A 29 1.50 3.98 -1.60
C ALA A 29 1.81 5.47 -1.80
N SER A 30 1.59 6.31 -0.78
CA SER A 30 1.92 7.75 -0.82
C SER A 30 1.37 8.48 -2.06
N GLY A 31 0.18 8.08 -2.55
CA GLY A 31 -0.45 8.67 -3.74
C GLY A 31 0.08 8.16 -5.09
N GLY A 32 0.64 6.95 -5.14
CA GLY A 32 1.10 6.32 -6.39
C GLY A 32 0.03 6.31 -7.49
N CYS A 33 0.48 6.37 -8.75
CA CYS A 33 -0.38 6.54 -9.92
C CYS A 33 0.19 5.81 -11.15
N SER A 34 0.84 4.67 -10.92
CA SER A 34 1.41 3.80 -11.95
C SER A 34 1.19 2.33 -11.61
N VAL A 35 1.09 1.48 -12.63
CA VAL A 35 0.87 0.04 -12.42
C VAL A 35 2.04 -0.59 -11.65
N GLU A 36 3.26 -0.14 -11.93
CA GLU A 36 4.49 -0.60 -11.27
C GLU A 36 4.47 -0.29 -9.77
N GLU A 37 3.90 0.83 -9.36
CA GLU A 37 3.75 1.18 -7.94
C GLU A 37 2.72 0.29 -7.24
N ALA A 38 1.62 -0.05 -7.91
CA ALA A 38 0.63 -0.99 -7.39
C ALA A 38 1.24 -2.38 -7.19
N ASP A 39 1.99 -2.87 -8.19
CA ASP A 39 2.62 -4.20 -8.14
C ASP A 39 3.72 -4.27 -7.09
N ARG A 40 4.49 -3.19 -6.92
CA ARG A 40 5.49 -3.08 -5.84
C ARG A 40 4.83 -3.12 -4.46
N LEU A 41 3.67 -2.48 -4.30
CA LEU A 41 2.90 -2.49 -3.06
C LEU A 41 2.36 -3.89 -2.77
N ASP A 42 1.77 -4.54 -3.78
CA ASP A 42 1.28 -5.92 -3.69
C ASP A 42 2.39 -6.87 -3.26
N ALA A 43 3.55 -6.84 -3.93
CA ALA A 43 4.68 -7.70 -3.62
C ALA A 43 5.19 -7.50 -2.17
N PHE A 44 5.15 -6.28 -1.66
CA PHE A 44 5.58 -5.99 -0.29
C PHE A 44 4.58 -6.48 0.75
N PHE A 45 3.28 -6.24 0.55
CA PHE A 45 2.26 -6.57 1.56
C PHE A 45 1.82 -8.03 1.53
N LYS A 46 1.79 -8.68 0.36
CA LYS A 46 1.30 -10.06 0.20
C LYS A 46 1.84 -11.08 1.22
N PRO A 47 3.16 -11.17 1.50
CA PRO A 47 3.67 -12.09 2.51
C PRO A 47 3.34 -11.68 3.96
N ARG A 48 2.88 -10.44 4.18
CA ARG A 48 2.63 -9.84 5.50
C ARG A 48 1.14 -9.75 5.85
N LEU A 49 0.23 -9.99 4.90
CA LEU A 49 -1.22 -9.90 5.12
C LEU A 49 -1.70 -10.81 6.25
N ALA A 50 -1.10 -12.01 6.39
CA ALA A 50 -1.46 -12.97 7.44
C ALA A 50 -1.20 -12.45 8.87
N THR A 51 -0.28 -11.50 9.04
CA THR A 51 0.12 -10.97 10.34
C THR A 51 -0.41 -9.56 10.60
N LEU A 52 -1.10 -8.96 9.63
CA LEU A 52 -1.59 -7.58 9.68
C LEU A 52 -3.11 -7.57 9.60
N SER A 53 -3.76 -7.54 10.75
CA SER A 53 -5.22 -7.46 10.84
C SER A 53 -5.76 -6.28 10.02
N GLY A 54 -6.66 -6.57 9.07
CA GLY A 54 -7.32 -5.58 8.22
C GLY A 54 -6.49 -5.04 7.05
N ALA A 55 -5.23 -5.46 6.88
CA ALA A 55 -4.39 -5.03 5.76
C ALA A 55 -4.81 -5.62 4.42
N ASP A 56 -5.55 -6.72 4.41
CA ASP A 56 -6.12 -7.35 3.21
C ASP A 56 -7.07 -6.40 2.47
N ARG A 57 -8.04 -5.83 3.18
CA ARG A 57 -8.97 -4.83 2.64
C ARG A 57 -8.24 -3.56 2.24
N GLY A 58 -7.35 -3.07 3.10
CA GLY A 58 -6.55 -1.88 2.84
C GLY A 58 -5.68 -2.02 1.59
N MET A 59 -5.10 -3.20 1.38
CA MET A 59 -4.26 -3.49 0.23
C MET A 59 -5.09 -3.52 -1.05
N ALA A 60 -6.22 -4.24 -1.05
CA ALA A 60 -7.11 -4.29 -2.21
C ALA A 60 -7.57 -2.89 -2.64
N GLN A 61 -8.01 -2.06 -1.69
CA GLN A 61 -8.47 -0.69 -1.96
C GLN A 61 -7.35 0.22 -2.47
N THR A 62 -6.16 0.12 -1.87
CA THR A 62 -5.03 0.97 -2.25
C THR A 62 -4.49 0.59 -3.63
N GLY A 63 -4.34 -0.71 -3.90
CA GLY A 63 -3.90 -1.21 -5.21
C GLY A 63 -4.86 -0.79 -6.32
N GLU A 64 -6.17 -0.92 -6.10
CA GLU A 64 -7.18 -0.45 -7.07
C GLU A 64 -7.10 1.06 -7.29
N THR A 65 -6.97 1.85 -6.22
CA THR A 65 -6.87 3.32 -6.31
C THR A 65 -5.67 3.75 -7.18
N ILE A 66 -4.51 3.13 -7.00
CA ILE A 66 -3.32 3.41 -7.81
C ILE A 66 -3.56 3.07 -9.29
N ARG A 67 -4.16 1.90 -9.57
CA ARG A 67 -4.44 1.45 -10.95
C ARG A 67 -5.46 2.36 -11.64
N LEU A 68 -6.52 2.77 -10.94
CA LEU A 68 -7.50 3.72 -11.46
C LEU A 68 -6.86 5.09 -11.75
N CYS A 69 -5.96 5.56 -10.88
CA CYS A 69 -5.21 6.79 -11.14
C CYS A 69 -4.34 6.67 -12.40
N ALA A 70 -3.62 5.56 -12.56
CA ALA A 70 -2.79 5.31 -13.74
C ALA A 70 -3.63 5.29 -15.03
N ALA A 71 -4.77 4.60 -15.01
CA ALA A 71 -5.69 4.54 -16.14
C ALA A 71 -6.28 5.92 -16.48
N LEU A 72 -6.66 6.70 -15.47
CA LEU A 72 -7.16 8.06 -15.65
C LEU A 72 -6.08 8.96 -16.29
N LYS A 73 -4.84 8.89 -15.79
CA LYS A 73 -3.71 9.63 -16.35
C LYS A 73 -3.51 9.29 -17.82
N GLN A 74 -3.52 8.00 -18.17
CA GLN A 74 -3.39 7.54 -19.56
C GLN A 74 -4.52 8.04 -20.46
N ALA A 75 -5.76 8.07 -19.97
CA ALA A 75 -6.92 8.55 -20.74
C ALA A 75 -6.95 10.07 -20.94
N GLN A 76 -6.21 10.82 -20.12
CA GLN A 76 -6.10 12.29 -20.18
C GLN A 76 -4.88 12.77 -20.98
N THR A 77 -4.07 11.86 -21.52
CA THR A 77 -2.92 12.17 -22.37
C THR A 77 -3.21 11.83 -23.82
#